data_AF-A0A485P6G6-F1
#
_entry.id   AF-A0A485P6G6-F1
#
_cell.length_a   1.000
_cell.length_b   1.000
_cell.length_c   1.000
_cell.angle_alpha   90.00
_cell.angle_beta   90.00
_cell.angle_gamma   90.00
#
_symmetry.space_group_name_H-M   'P 1'
#
loop_
_entity.id
_entity.type
_entity.pdbx_description
1 polymer ?
#
loop_
_entity_poly.entity_id
_entity_poly.type
_entity_poly.pdbx_seq_one_letter_code
_entity_poly.pdbx_strand_id
1 'polypeptide(L)'
;MGDMANSSIEFHPKPQQQREAPHAGGFGCTLAELRSLMELRGAEALQKVQEAYGDVSGLCRRLKTSPTEGLANNANDLEKRRQIYGQN
;
A
#
# COMPACT_ATOMS: atom_id res chain seq x y z
N MET A 1 -31.58 -46.29 0.61
CA MET A 1 -31.45 -45.45 -0.59
C MET A 1 -31.51 -43.99 -0.16
N GLY A 2 -30.42 -43.25 -0.31
CA GLY A 2 -30.41 -41.81 -0.07
C GLY A 2 -29.03 -41.22 0.20
N ASP A 3 -28.00 -41.67 -0.51
CA ASP A 3 -26.70 -41.02 -0.57
C ASP A 3 -26.84 -39.68 -1.31
N MET A 4 -26.63 -38.56 -0.62
CA MET A 4 -26.44 -37.27 -1.28
C MET A 4 -25.29 -36.53 -0.62
N ALA A 5 -24.08 -36.83 -1.12
CA ALA A 5 -22.91 -36.02 -0.91
C ALA A 5 -23.15 -34.62 -1.50
N ASN A 6 -23.03 -33.58 -0.67
CA ASN A 6 -22.78 -32.22 -1.16
C ASN A 6 -21.35 -31.85 -0.76
N SER A 7 -20.43 -32.15 -1.66
CA SER A 7 -19.05 -31.70 -1.60
C SER A 7 -18.91 -30.32 -2.24
N SER A 8 -18.02 -29.54 -1.64
CA SER A 8 -17.36 -28.36 -2.18
C SER A 8 -18.11 -27.03 -2.07
N ILE A 9 -17.91 -26.36 -0.93
CA ILE A 9 -17.52 -24.97 -1.00
C ILE A 9 -16.02 -24.95 -0.68
N GLU A 10 -15.20 -24.88 -1.72
CA GLU A 10 -13.85 -24.32 -1.63
C GLU A 10 -13.99 -22.87 -1.18
N PHE A 11 -14.06 -22.69 0.13
CA PHE A 11 -13.86 -21.40 0.75
C PHE A 11 -12.37 -21.14 0.60
N HIS A 12 -11.96 -20.54 -0.52
CA HIS A 12 -10.66 -19.88 -0.58
C HIS A 12 -10.64 -18.88 0.58
N PRO A 13 -9.85 -19.09 1.64
CA PRO A 13 -9.62 -18.00 2.56
C PRO A 13 -8.76 -17.03 1.77
N LYS A 14 -9.38 -15.96 1.24
CA LYS A 14 -8.64 -14.79 0.75
C LYS A 14 -7.67 -14.43 1.89
N PRO A 15 -6.35 -14.59 1.70
CA PRO A 15 -5.43 -14.33 2.79
C PRO A 15 -5.52 -12.85 3.12
N GLN A 16 -5.72 -12.61 4.41
CA GLN A 16 -5.43 -11.36 5.09
C GLN A 16 -6.09 -10.13 4.48
N GLN A 17 -7.24 -9.82 5.07
CA GLN A 17 -7.50 -8.52 5.67
C GLN A 17 -6.25 -7.65 5.63
N GLN A 18 -6.24 -6.81 4.61
CA GLN A 18 -5.26 -5.79 4.32
C GLN A 18 -5.02 -5.07 5.64
N ARG A 19 -3.90 -5.37 6.32
CA ARG A 19 -3.52 -4.66 7.53
C ARG A 19 -3.50 -3.20 7.13
N GLU A 20 -4.50 -2.46 7.60
CA GLU A 20 -4.60 -1.03 7.40
C GLU A 20 -3.33 -0.46 8.01
N ALA A 21 -2.38 -0.14 7.12
CA ALA A 21 -1.11 0.44 7.52
C ALA A 21 -1.41 1.73 8.28
N PRO A 22 -0.53 2.12 9.22
CA PRO A 22 -0.72 3.32 10.00
C PRO A 22 -1.09 4.50 9.08
N HIS A 23 -2.30 5.03 9.28
CA HIS A 23 -2.84 6.09 8.45
C HIS A 23 -2.05 7.38 8.71
N ALA A 24 -1.17 7.74 7.77
CA ALA A 24 -0.39 8.95 7.86
C ALA A 24 -1.24 10.14 7.45
N GLY A 25 -2.11 10.63 8.34
CA GLY A 25 -2.98 11.79 8.06
C GLY A 25 -3.91 11.60 6.84
N GLY A 26 -4.35 10.35 6.58
CA GLY A 26 -5.20 10.01 5.44
C GLY A 26 -4.47 9.47 4.21
N PHE A 27 -3.16 9.22 4.31
CA PHE A 27 -2.40 8.41 3.36
C PHE A 27 -2.13 7.02 3.93
N GLY A 28 -1.95 6.03 3.03
CA GLY A 28 -1.72 4.64 3.42
C GLY A 28 -0.27 4.26 3.70
N CYS A 29 0.64 5.26 3.73
CA CYS A 29 2.06 5.07 4.03
C CYS A 29 2.55 6.20 4.94
N THR A 30 3.25 5.86 6.01
CA THR A 30 3.89 6.83 6.91
C THR A 30 5.24 7.30 6.42
N LEU A 31 5.68 8.45 6.93
CA LEU A 31 7.02 8.96 6.69
C LEU A 31 8.11 8.01 7.22
N ALA A 32 7.85 7.29 8.32
CA ALA A 32 8.77 6.29 8.85
C ALA A 32 8.93 5.11 7.87
N GLU A 33 7.83 4.58 7.33
CA GLU A 33 7.88 3.50 6.34
C GLU A 33 8.59 3.93 5.05
N LEU A 34 8.37 5.17 4.59
CA LEU A 34 9.07 5.70 3.43
C LEU A 34 10.58 5.82 3.68
N ARG A 35 10.98 6.30 4.86
CA ARG A 35 12.40 6.36 5.24
C ARG A 35 13.03 4.98 5.24
N SER A 36 12.41 4.01 5.92
CA SER A 36 12.92 2.62 5.92
C SER A 36 12.99 2.04 4.52
N LEU A 37 12.03 2.34 3.65
CA LEU A 37 12.07 1.89 2.25
C LEU A 37 13.23 2.55 1.48
N MET A 38 13.48 3.84 1.70
CA MET A 38 14.59 4.59 1.11
C MET A 38 15.97 4.20 1.66
N GLU A 39 16.05 3.43 2.74
CA GLU A 39 17.30 2.85 3.25
C GLU A 39 17.67 1.54 2.53
N LEU A 40 16.66 0.81 2.03
CA LEU A 40 16.86 -0.43 1.27
C LEU A 40 17.38 -0.16 -0.14
N ARG A 41 18.10 -1.12 -0.73
CA ARG A 41 18.66 -1.04 -2.09
C ARG A 41 18.43 -2.35 -2.86
N GLY A 42 18.32 -2.26 -4.18
CA GLY A 42 18.25 -3.42 -5.07
C GLY A 42 17.09 -4.36 -4.75
N ALA A 43 17.39 -5.66 -4.60
CA ALA A 43 16.40 -6.72 -4.42
C ALA A 43 15.61 -6.60 -3.11
N GLU A 44 16.22 -6.12 -2.02
CA GLU A 44 15.56 -5.99 -0.72
C GLU A 44 14.45 -4.92 -0.78
N ALA A 45 14.70 -3.80 -1.46
CA ALA A 45 13.68 -2.77 -1.66
C ALA A 45 12.51 -3.30 -2.49
N LEU A 46 12.79 -4.06 -3.56
CA LEU A 46 11.76 -4.66 -4.42
C LEU A 46 10.90 -5.66 -3.64
N GLN A 47 11.53 -6.55 -2.85
CA GLN A 47 10.82 -7.49 -2.01
C GLN A 47 9.94 -6.77 -1.00
N LYS A 48 10.47 -5.74 -0.32
CA LYS A 48 9.70 -4.95 0.65
C LYS A 48 8.50 -4.27 0.01
N VAL A 49 8.63 -3.75 -1.21
CA VAL A 49 7.50 -3.15 -1.93
C VAL A 49 6.45 -4.19 -2.27
N GLN A 50 6.87 -5.34 -2.79
CA GLN A 50 5.98 -6.44 -3.15
C GLN A 50 5.19 -6.94 -1.92
N GLU A 51 5.86 -7.12 -0.78
CA GLU A 51 5.24 -7.62 0.45
C GLU A 51 4.34 -6.58 1.14
N ALA A 52 4.81 -5.33 1.27
CA ALA A 52 4.09 -4.31 2.03
C ALA A 52 2.98 -3.63 1.22
N TYR A 53 3.20 -3.45 -0.09
CA TYR A 53 2.35 -2.65 -0.96
C TYR A 53 1.78 -3.42 -2.14
N GLY A 54 2.20 -4.68 -2.37
CA GLY A 54 1.81 -5.48 -3.52
C GLY A 54 2.69 -5.18 -4.73
N ASP A 55 2.79 -3.91 -5.12
CA ASP A 55 3.63 -3.46 -6.22
C ASP A 55 3.85 -1.94 -6.15
N VAL A 56 4.60 -1.38 -7.11
CA VAL A 56 4.86 0.07 -7.19
C VAL A 56 3.56 0.88 -7.33
N SER A 57 2.59 0.40 -8.10
CA SER A 57 1.25 1.01 -8.24
C SER A 57 0.49 0.97 -6.93
N GLY A 58 0.63 -0.10 -6.14
CA GLY A 58 0.09 -0.19 -4.79
C GLY A 58 0.66 0.89 -3.87
N LEU A 59 1.98 1.11 -3.92
CA LEU A 59 2.64 2.20 -3.20
C LEU A 59 2.15 3.58 -3.66
N CYS A 60 2.08 3.81 -4.98
CA CYS A 60 1.56 5.04 -5.56
C CYS A 60 0.11 5.33 -5.13
N ARG A 61 -0.76 4.30 -5.10
CA ARG A 61 -2.16 4.42 -4.65
C ARG A 61 -2.24 4.84 -3.18
N ARG A 62 -1.41 4.25 -2.31
CA ARG A 62 -1.38 4.61 -0.88
C ARG A 62 -0.85 6.03 -0.64
N LEU A 63 0.10 6.47 -1.47
CA LEU A 63 0.59 7.85 -1.50
C LEU A 63 -0.32 8.81 -2.28
N LYS A 64 -1.45 8.34 -2.82
CA LYS A 64 -2.37 9.12 -3.68
C LYS A 64 -1.61 9.89 -4.77
N THR A 65 -0.66 9.23 -5.43
CA THR A 65 0.14 9.79 -6.53
C THR A 65 -0.05 8.95 -7.78
N SER A 66 0.07 9.58 -8.95
CA SER A 66 0.18 8.84 -10.20
C SER A 66 1.60 8.26 -10.33
N PRO A 67 1.76 7.01 -10.81
CA PRO A 67 3.07 6.45 -11.11
C PRO A 67 3.75 7.11 -12.32
N THR A 68 2.98 7.73 -13.22
CA THR A 68 3.49 8.35 -14.46
C THR A 68 3.49 9.88 -14.38
N GLU A 69 2.41 10.47 -13.87
CA GLU A 69 2.23 11.93 -13.81
C GLU A 69 2.64 12.53 -12.47
N GLY A 70 2.88 11.70 -11.45
CA GLY A 70 3.24 12.16 -10.11
C GLY A 70 2.07 12.83 -9.37
N LEU A 71 2.36 13.97 -8.74
CA LEU A 71 1.41 14.73 -7.91
C LEU A 71 0.64 15.73 -8.75
N ALA A 72 -0.68 15.77 -8.55
CA ALA A 72 -1.51 16.83 -9.10
C ALA A 72 -1.14 18.17 -8.45
N ASN A 73 -1.21 19.27 -9.21
CA ASN A 73 -0.95 20.62 -8.72
C ASN A 73 -2.12 21.16 -7.88
N ASN A 74 -2.46 20.45 -6.80
CA ASN A 74 -3.50 20.83 -5.84
C ASN A 74 -2.84 21.36 -4.58
N ALA A 75 -2.96 22.67 -4.35
CA ALA A 75 -2.35 23.35 -3.20
C ALA A 75 -2.71 22.71 -1.84
N ASN A 76 -3.96 22.24 -1.67
CA ASN A 76 -4.41 21.59 -0.43
C ASN A 76 -3.75 20.22 -0.21
N ASP A 77 -3.55 19.44 -1.28
CA ASP A 77 -2.89 18.14 -1.21
C ASP A 77 -1.39 18.33 -0.90
N LEU A 78 -0.75 19.29 -1.56
CA LEU A 78 0.65 19.63 -1.33
C LEU A 78 0.90 20.12 0.10
N GLU A 79 0.03 20.97 0.65
CA GLU A 79 0.15 21.42 2.04
C GLU A 79 -0.02 20.27 3.04
N LYS A 80 -1.02 19.39 2.85
CA LYS A 80 -1.19 18.19 3.68
C LYS A 80 0.04 17.29 3.64
N ARG A 81 0.60 17.05 2.44
CA ARG A 81 1.83 16.27 2.29
C ARG A 81 3.00 16.92 3.03
N ARG A 82 3.15 18.24 2.97
CA ARG A 82 4.20 18.95 3.71
C ARG A 82 4.05 18.81 5.23
N GLN A 83 2.82 18.80 5.73
CA GLN A 83 2.55 18.58 7.17
C GLN A 83 2.86 17.15 7.61
N ILE A 84 2.58 16.15 6.76
CA ILE A 84 2.70 14.73 7.10
C ILE A 84 4.11 14.19 6.85
N TYR A 85 4.69 14.53 5.70
CA TYR A 85 5.97 14.03 5.23
C TYR A 85 7.12 15.02 5.44
N GLY A 86 6.83 16.27 5.79
CA GLY A 86 7.81 17.33 5.93
C GLY A 86 8.11 18.07 4.62
N GLN A 87 9.07 18.98 4.68
CA GLN A 87 9.60 19.70 3.52
C GLN A 87 10.95 19.06 3.16
N ASN A 88 11.21 18.88 1.86
CA ASN A 88 12.54 18.60 1.32
C ASN A 88 13.15 19.89 0.80
#